data_AF-A0A533ULL6-F1
#
_entry.id   AF-A0A533ULL6-F1
#
_cell.length_a   1.000
_cell.length_b   1.000
_cell.length_c   1.000
_cell.angle_alpha   90.00
_cell.angle_beta   90.00
_cell.angle_gamma   90.00
#
_symmetry.space_group_name_H-M   'P 1'
#
loop_
_entity.id
_entity.type
_entity.pdbx_description
1 polymer ?
#
loop_
_entity_poly.entity_id
_entity_poly.type
_entity_poly.pdbx_seq_one_letter_code
_entity_poly.pdbx_strand_id
1 'polypeptide(L)'
;MTLFKQGCWNLSELVTDPKGTAFRKQLKEIEAKVRNFEKMKKNLKPNISIQKFTHLLHGLEEISEKFNVVSGYASLEYSADTQSDEATTLLSRMTKLGSQIENRTLFFDQWWKKQIDQKNADRLIKSSGELAEFLRFKRLLAKYSLSESEEKIINTLDVTGSTALVKLYDKITNAFQFVVKIDGKMKKYNREELSLLVRNPKSKTREIAYKALLSQYDKQKGVLGEIYQNLVQNWKDESIEIRGYSSPISVRNIANDIDDKPVGALLSVCKNNAWVFQKFFLQKTKMLGMKKLRRYDIYAPSLKVKQRSYKYDQAVKMVLQTLNGFSPTLSEFAKKVFIQNHVDSSIRHGKRSGAFCSTISPKITPYVMVNFKGKSTDVFTLAHELGHAIHSIAASDKSIFVTEAPLPLAETASTFSEMLLFDEILSKVTDEEKKSILVEHIDDLYSTISRQAFFTLFEIAAHKKIGDGATVEDISKEYMKTLKDQFADSINITENFGVEWSCIPHFYHSPFYCYSYSFGNLLALSFFQRYKKEGKSFAPTYIKILSAGGSEKPETLLKEHGIDISSQKFWQDGFEYIKNQVNTLVKLDN
;
A
#
# COMPACT_ATOMS: atom_id res chain seq x y z
N MET A 1 -35.20 10.53 -0.44
CA MET A 1 -33.90 9.94 -0.09
C MET A 1 -33.33 9.23 -1.32
N THR A 2 -32.08 9.49 -1.69
CA THR A 2 -31.40 8.78 -2.79
C THR A 2 -31.26 7.30 -2.43
N LEU A 3 -31.57 6.41 -3.38
CA LEU A 3 -31.40 4.96 -3.27
C LEU A 3 -30.11 4.57 -4.01
N PHE A 4 -29.12 4.02 -3.30
CA PHE A 4 -27.89 3.53 -3.91
C PHE A 4 -28.06 2.08 -4.36
N LYS A 5 -27.79 1.82 -5.64
CA LYS A 5 -27.88 0.47 -6.22
C LYS A 5 -26.49 -0.06 -6.54
N GLN A 6 -26.30 -1.36 -6.32
CA GLN A 6 -25.10 -2.05 -6.77
C GLN A 6 -25.08 -2.04 -8.31
N GLY A 7 -23.92 -1.80 -8.91
CA GLY A 7 -23.81 -1.61 -10.35
C GLY A 7 -22.37 -1.52 -10.83
N CYS A 8 -22.22 -1.23 -12.13
CA CYS A 8 -20.94 -0.93 -12.76
C CYS A 8 -20.67 0.59 -12.70
N TRP A 9 -19.40 0.98 -12.75
CA TRP A 9 -19.04 2.39 -12.93
C TRP A 9 -19.41 2.89 -14.33
N ASN A 10 -19.42 4.21 -14.51
CA ASN A 10 -19.51 4.86 -15.80
C ASN A 10 -18.15 5.44 -16.21
N LEU A 11 -17.56 4.92 -17.28
CA LEU A 11 -16.25 5.37 -17.80
C LEU A 11 -16.35 6.41 -18.91
N SER A 12 -17.56 6.89 -19.25
CA SER A 12 -17.78 7.80 -20.38
C SER A 12 -17.17 9.19 -20.21
N GLU A 13 -16.91 9.64 -18.97
CA GLU A 13 -16.16 10.88 -18.69
C GLU A 13 -14.70 10.77 -19.18
N LEU A 14 -14.11 9.57 -19.14
CA LEU A 14 -12.76 9.33 -19.63
C LEU A 14 -12.75 9.21 -21.16
N VAL A 15 -13.56 8.30 -21.68
CA VAL A 15 -13.64 7.96 -23.11
C VAL A 15 -15.07 7.57 -23.48
N THR A 16 -15.69 8.32 -24.39
CA THR A 16 -17.07 8.05 -24.87
C THR A 16 -17.15 7.07 -26.03
N ASP A 17 -16.11 7.01 -26.86
CA ASP A 17 -16.05 6.18 -28.08
C ASP A 17 -14.65 5.56 -28.23
N PRO A 18 -14.39 4.45 -27.52
CA PRO A 18 -13.05 3.86 -27.42
C PRO A 18 -12.54 3.25 -28.74
N LYS A 19 -13.45 2.97 -29.69
CA LYS A 19 -13.11 2.38 -31.00
C LYS A 19 -13.21 3.38 -32.15
N GLY A 20 -13.85 4.52 -31.98
CA GLY A 20 -14.07 5.48 -33.05
C GLY A 20 -13.21 6.73 -32.97
N THR A 21 -13.75 7.84 -33.46
CA THR A 21 -12.97 9.02 -33.86
C THR A 21 -12.55 9.87 -32.68
N ALA A 22 -13.35 9.92 -31.61
CA ALA A 22 -13.07 10.71 -30.42
C ALA A 22 -11.81 10.21 -29.69
N PHE A 23 -11.70 8.91 -29.43
CA PHE A 23 -10.52 8.33 -28.81
C PHE A 23 -9.26 8.50 -29.69
N ARG A 24 -9.38 8.27 -31.01
CA ARG A 24 -8.27 8.53 -31.95
C ARG A 24 -7.83 9.99 -31.93
N LYS A 25 -8.74 10.94 -31.74
CA LYS A 25 -8.42 12.37 -31.62
C LYS A 25 -7.63 12.65 -30.34
N GLN A 26 -8.05 12.12 -29.19
CA GLN A 26 -7.30 12.25 -27.92
C GLN A 26 -5.86 11.74 -28.05
N LEU A 27 -5.65 10.56 -28.68
CA LEU A 27 -4.31 10.02 -28.91
C LEU A 27 -3.45 10.93 -29.82
N LYS A 28 -4.05 11.52 -30.87
CA LYS A 28 -3.36 12.48 -31.74
C LYS A 28 -3.00 13.78 -31.01
N GLU A 29 -3.84 14.26 -30.10
CA GLU A 29 -3.56 15.43 -29.28
C GLU A 29 -2.37 15.18 -28.33
N ILE A 30 -2.34 14.01 -27.67
CA ILE A 30 -1.21 13.60 -26.82
C ILE A 30 0.08 13.59 -27.64
N GLU A 31 0.06 12.93 -28.81
CA GLU A 31 1.20 12.87 -29.71
C GLU A 31 1.69 14.27 -30.15
N ALA A 32 0.77 15.18 -30.48
CA ALA A 32 1.11 16.54 -30.85
C ALA A 32 1.76 17.32 -29.69
N LYS A 33 1.27 17.14 -28.46
CA LYS A 33 1.87 17.76 -27.26
C LYS A 33 3.26 17.23 -26.98
N VAL A 34 3.46 15.92 -27.08
CA VAL A 34 4.79 15.29 -26.93
C VAL A 34 5.75 15.85 -27.97
N ARG A 35 5.35 15.95 -29.25
CA ARG A 35 6.18 16.58 -30.29
C ARG A 35 6.54 18.03 -30.00
N ASN A 36 5.60 18.79 -29.45
CA ASN A 36 5.87 20.17 -29.08
C ASN A 36 6.82 20.27 -27.89
N PHE A 37 6.66 19.40 -26.89
CA PHE A 37 7.56 19.30 -25.74
C PHE A 37 8.98 18.93 -26.17
N GLU A 38 9.15 17.95 -27.07
CA GLU A 38 10.46 17.57 -27.62
C GLU A 38 11.20 18.76 -28.26
N LYS A 39 10.49 19.63 -29.00
CA LYS A 39 11.08 20.84 -29.60
C LYS A 39 11.63 21.81 -28.56
N MET A 40 11.18 21.73 -27.31
CA MET A 40 11.64 22.57 -26.21
C MET A 40 12.98 22.10 -25.63
N LYS A 41 13.47 20.90 -25.98
CA LYS A 41 14.79 20.37 -25.55
C LYS A 41 15.93 21.36 -25.78
N LYS A 42 15.91 22.11 -26.90
CA LYS A 42 16.92 23.13 -27.24
C LYS A 42 16.98 24.32 -26.25
N ASN A 43 15.94 24.51 -25.44
CA ASN A 43 15.86 25.56 -24.45
C ASN A 43 16.53 25.16 -23.12
N LEU A 44 16.81 23.88 -22.91
CA LEU A 44 17.42 23.36 -21.68
C LEU A 44 18.88 23.80 -21.59
N LYS A 45 19.11 24.88 -20.85
CA LYS A 45 20.42 25.46 -20.55
C LYS A 45 20.41 25.91 -19.10
N PRO A 46 21.55 25.90 -18.39
CA PRO A 46 21.59 26.31 -16.97
C PRO A 46 20.94 27.69 -16.72
N ASN A 47 21.10 28.63 -17.66
CA ASN A 47 20.54 29.98 -17.60
C ASN A 47 19.11 30.12 -18.16
N ILE A 48 18.35 29.02 -18.34
CA ILE A 48 16.95 29.07 -18.78
C ILE A 48 16.15 30.07 -17.92
N SER A 49 15.27 30.85 -18.55
CA SER A 49 14.41 31.78 -17.80
C SER A 49 13.34 31.01 -17.02
N ILE A 50 12.92 31.57 -15.88
CA ILE A 50 11.85 31.00 -15.05
C ILE A 50 10.60 30.75 -15.89
N GLN A 51 10.19 31.72 -16.71
CA GLN A 51 9.02 31.58 -17.60
C GLN A 51 9.13 30.38 -18.55
N LYS A 52 10.29 30.16 -19.18
CA LYS A 52 10.50 29.02 -20.09
C LYS A 52 10.51 27.69 -19.34
N PHE A 53 11.08 27.67 -18.13
CA PHE A 53 11.09 26.49 -17.27
C PHE A 53 9.69 26.14 -16.76
N THR A 54 8.92 27.11 -16.28
CA THR A 54 7.52 26.92 -15.89
C THR A 54 6.68 26.42 -17.06
N HIS A 55 6.89 26.96 -18.27
CA HIS A 55 6.20 26.47 -19.46
C HIS A 55 6.55 25.01 -19.81
N LEU A 56 7.80 24.57 -19.57
CA LEU A 56 8.19 23.15 -19.69
C LEU A 56 7.46 22.28 -18.67
N LEU A 57 7.39 22.70 -17.41
CA LEU A 57 6.70 21.94 -16.35
C LEU A 57 5.22 21.74 -16.68
N HIS A 58 4.49 22.81 -17.00
CA HIS A 58 3.09 22.72 -17.40
C HIS A 58 2.89 21.85 -18.65
N GLY A 59 3.86 21.87 -19.59
CA GLY A 59 3.84 20.99 -20.76
C GLY A 59 3.91 19.51 -20.40
N LEU A 60 4.72 19.14 -19.40
CA LEU A 60 4.77 17.77 -18.87
C LEU A 60 3.50 17.40 -18.13
N GLU A 61 2.97 18.28 -17.28
CA GLU A 61 1.72 18.06 -16.55
C GLU A 61 0.56 17.78 -17.52
N GLU A 62 0.45 18.57 -18.58
CA GLU A 62 -0.62 18.41 -19.57
C GLU A 62 -0.49 17.10 -20.38
N ILE A 63 0.74 16.66 -20.68
CA ILE A 63 0.99 15.36 -21.30
C ILE A 63 0.56 14.25 -20.35
N SER A 64 0.99 14.31 -19.08
CA SER A 64 0.65 13.33 -18.04
C SER A 64 -0.85 13.24 -17.80
N GLU A 65 -1.54 14.37 -17.63
CA GLU A 65 -2.99 14.40 -17.42
C GLU A 65 -3.75 13.76 -18.57
N LYS A 66 -3.45 14.17 -19.81
CA LYS A 66 -4.15 13.62 -20.99
C LYS A 66 -3.86 12.14 -21.20
N PHE A 67 -2.60 11.72 -20.98
CA PHE A 67 -2.24 10.32 -21.08
C PHE A 67 -2.91 9.47 -20.00
N ASN A 68 -2.96 9.95 -18.75
CA ASN A 68 -3.58 9.22 -17.67
C ASN A 68 -5.08 8.99 -17.91
N VAL A 69 -5.80 9.92 -18.54
CA VAL A 69 -7.22 9.72 -18.91
C VAL A 69 -7.40 8.49 -19.81
N VAL A 70 -6.60 8.36 -20.88
CA VAL A 70 -6.73 7.25 -21.84
C VAL A 70 -6.17 5.93 -21.31
N SER A 71 -5.08 5.97 -20.54
CA SER A 71 -4.51 4.76 -19.92
C SER A 71 -5.34 4.27 -18.74
N GLY A 72 -5.88 5.21 -17.95
CA GLY A 72 -6.82 4.98 -16.88
C GLY A 72 -8.09 4.30 -17.36
N TYR A 73 -8.69 4.80 -18.44
CA TYR A 73 -9.81 4.13 -19.10
C TYR A 73 -9.50 2.67 -19.45
N ALA A 74 -8.36 2.42 -20.12
CA ALA A 74 -7.96 1.07 -20.49
C ALA A 74 -7.77 0.13 -19.29
N SER A 75 -7.18 0.65 -18.20
CA SER A 75 -6.96 -0.11 -16.96
C SER A 75 -8.26 -0.43 -16.22
N LEU A 76 -9.20 0.52 -16.19
CA LEU A 76 -10.52 0.34 -15.59
C LEU A 76 -11.36 -0.64 -16.42
N GLU A 77 -11.42 -0.51 -17.74
CA GLU A 77 -12.09 -1.49 -18.63
C GLU A 77 -11.55 -2.90 -18.43
N TYR A 78 -10.22 -3.07 -18.38
CA TYR A 78 -9.61 -4.38 -18.11
C TYR A 78 -9.94 -4.91 -16.70
N SER A 79 -9.98 -4.04 -15.69
CA SER A 79 -10.36 -4.44 -14.33
C SER A 79 -11.84 -4.84 -14.24
N ALA A 80 -12.70 -4.20 -15.04
CA ALA A 80 -14.10 -4.51 -15.15
C ALA A 80 -14.36 -5.87 -15.80
N ASP A 81 -13.52 -6.29 -16.76
CA ASP A 81 -13.53 -7.62 -17.35
C ASP A 81 -12.14 -8.04 -17.85
N THR A 82 -11.45 -8.83 -17.03
CA THR A 82 -10.10 -9.35 -17.30
C THR A 82 -10.08 -10.41 -18.39
N GLN A 83 -11.25 -10.90 -18.83
CA GLN A 83 -11.37 -11.89 -19.91
C GLN A 83 -11.67 -11.23 -21.27
N SER A 84 -11.85 -9.91 -21.33
CA SER A 84 -12.04 -9.20 -22.60
C SER A 84 -10.72 -9.07 -23.37
N ASP A 85 -10.68 -9.66 -24.56
CA ASP A 85 -9.56 -9.51 -25.51
C ASP A 85 -9.38 -8.05 -25.95
N GLU A 86 -10.48 -7.32 -26.11
CA GLU A 86 -10.44 -5.89 -26.45
C GLU A 86 -9.83 -5.05 -25.35
N ALA A 87 -10.26 -5.25 -24.09
CA ALA A 87 -9.73 -4.51 -22.94
C ALA A 87 -8.24 -4.84 -22.74
N THR A 88 -7.85 -6.11 -22.88
CA THR A 88 -6.46 -6.57 -22.79
C THR A 88 -5.58 -5.94 -23.88
N THR A 89 -6.08 -5.91 -25.11
CA THR A 89 -5.37 -5.28 -26.25
C THR A 89 -5.23 -3.77 -26.07
N LEU A 90 -6.29 -3.11 -25.59
CA LEU A 90 -6.28 -1.68 -25.33
C LEU A 90 -5.29 -1.32 -24.22
N LEU A 91 -5.30 -2.06 -23.10
CA LEU A 91 -4.35 -1.89 -22.00
C LEU A 91 -2.92 -2.05 -22.51
N SER A 92 -2.64 -3.12 -23.27
CA SER A 92 -1.31 -3.36 -23.86
C SER A 92 -0.86 -2.21 -24.77
N ARG A 93 -1.78 -1.67 -25.59
CA ARG A 93 -1.50 -0.52 -26.46
C ARG A 93 -1.20 0.75 -25.67
N MET A 94 -1.95 1.02 -24.59
CA MET A 94 -1.72 2.20 -23.74
C MET A 94 -0.43 2.07 -22.95
N THR A 95 -0.09 0.88 -22.44
CA THR A 95 1.22 0.61 -21.81
C THR A 95 2.37 0.90 -22.77
N LYS A 96 2.28 0.45 -24.04
CA LYS A 96 3.30 0.74 -25.06
C LYS A 96 3.40 2.24 -25.36
N LEU A 97 2.27 2.93 -25.50
CA LEU A 97 2.25 4.38 -25.73
C LEU A 97 2.88 5.14 -24.56
N GLY A 98 2.56 4.77 -23.32
CA GLY A 98 3.16 5.36 -22.12
C GLY A 98 4.68 5.26 -22.13
N SER A 99 5.21 4.07 -22.42
CA SER A 99 6.66 3.87 -22.57
C SER A 99 7.27 4.74 -23.68
N GLN A 100 6.56 4.93 -24.80
CA GLN A 100 7.03 5.81 -25.87
C GLN A 100 7.06 7.29 -25.44
N ILE A 101 6.04 7.75 -24.71
CA ILE A 101 5.96 9.12 -24.17
C ILE A 101 7.06 9.35 -23.15
N GLU A 102 7.26 8.43 -22.22
CA GLU A 102 8.30 8.49 -21.19
C GLU A 102 9.69 8.63 -21.85
N ASN A 103 10.03 7.77 -22.80
CA ASN A 103 11.31 7.83 -23.52
C ASN A 103 11.52 9.17 -24.24
N ARG A 104 10.47 9.73 -24.85
CA ARG A 104 10.55 10.99 -25.60
C ARG A 104 10.60 12.22 -24.70
N THR A 105 10.16 12.11 -23.46
CA THR A 105 10.17 13.21 -22.46
C THR A 105 11.35 13.10 -21.48
N LEU A 106 12.04 11.95 -21.44
CA LEU A 106 13.14 11.62 -20.53
C LEU A 106 14.27 12.66 -20.51
N PHE A 107 14.51 13.34 -21.63
CA PHE A 107 15.56 14.36 -21.73
C PHE A 107 15.43 15.49 -20.68
N PHE A 108 14.20 15.80 -20.26
CA PHE A 108 13.97 16.81 -19.21
C PHE A 108 14.45 16.29 -17.85
N ASP A 109 14.07 15.07 -17.49
CA ASP A 109 14.45 14.45 -16.22
C ASP A 109 15.97 14.27 -16.13
N GLN A 110 16.60 13.81 -17.22
CA GLN A 110 18.05 13.71 -17.34
C GLN A 110 18.73 15.08 -17.16
N TRP A 111 18.23 16.13 -17.82
CA TRP A 111 18.78 17.47 -17.69
C TRP A 111 18.66 17.98 -16.24
N TRP A 112 17.50 17.81 -15.61
CA TRP A 112 17.23 18.24 -14.24
C TRP A 112 18.11 17.52 -13.19
N LYS A 113 18.31 16.22 -13.37
CA LYS A 113 19.10 15.42 -12.44
C LYS A 113 20.60 15.61 -12.65
N LYS A 114 21.07 15.69 -13.90
CA LYS A 114 22.51 15.54 -14.22
C LYS A 114 23.19 16.75 -14.84
N GLN A 115 22.48 17.62 -15.54
CA GLN A 115 23.12 18.68 -16.34
C GLN A 115 23.01 20.07 -15.72
N ILE A 116 21.91 20.36 -15.01
CA ILE A 116 21.76 21.64 -14.31
C ILE A 116 22.61 21.66 -13.03
N ASP A 117 23.36 22.75 -12.83
CA ASP A 117 24.11 22.98 -11.60
C ASP A 117 23.20 23.36 -10.43
N GLN A 118 23.68 23.15 -9.20
CA GLN A 118 22.88 23.36 -7.99
C GLN A 118 22.36 24.80 -7.85
N LYS A 119 23.18 25.81 -8.20
CA LYS A 119 22.79 27.22 -8.10
C LYS A 119 21.60 27.53 -9.01
N ASN A 120 21.62 27.04 -10.25
CA ASN A 120 20.51 27.21 -11.17
C ASN A 120 19.28 26.37 -10.79
N ALA A 121 19.48 25.14 -10.28
CA ALA A 121 18.39 24.33 -9.75
C ALA A 121 17.67 25.03 -8.60
N ASP A 122 18.40 25.57 -7.62
CA ASP A 122 17.85 26.29 -6.47
C ASP A 122 17.04 27.52 -6.89
N ARG A 123 17.54 28.29 -7.88
CA ARG A 123 16.82 29.43 -8.47
C ARG A 123 15.48 29.01 -9.06
N LEU A 124 15.46 27.90 -9.79
CA LEU A 124 14.25 27.38 -10.44
C LEU A 124 13.27 26.83 -9.41
N ILE A 125 13.73 26.00 -8.46
CA ILE A 125 12.93 25.46 -7.34
C ILE A 125 12.20 26.58 -6.59
N LYS A 126 12.91 27.66 -6.22
CA LYS A 126 12.32 28.81 -5.52
C LYS A 126 11.17 29.47 -6.29
N SER A 127 11.12 29.29 -7.60
CA SER A 127 10.15 29.92 -8.50
C SER A 127 9.08 28.93 -9.01
N SER A 128 9.05 27.69 -8.49
CA SER A 128 8.19 26.60 -8.99
C SER A 128 6.89 26.41 -8.22
N GLY A 129 6.59 27.26 -7.23
CA GLY A 129 5.34 27.17 -6.46
C GLY A 129 5.17 25.79 -5.80
N GLU A 130 4.02 25.17 -5.98
CA GLU A 130 3.71 23.85 -5.40
C GLU A 130 4.57 22.69 -5.93
N LEU A 131 5.26 22.87 -7.06
CA LEU A 131 6.19 21.87 -7.60
C LEU A 131 7.60 21.97 -7.00
N ALA A 132 7.84 22.91 -6.08
CA ALA A 132 9.16 23.10 -5.48
C ALA A 132 9.65 21.84 -4.76
N GLU A 133 8.81 21.18 -3.96
CA GLU A 133 9.19 19.95 -3.25
C GLU A 133 9.38 18.76 -4.20
N PHE A 134 8.51 18.60 -5.19
CA PHE A 134 8.72 17.61 -6.25
C PHE A 134 10.09 17.74 -6.94
N LEU A 135 10.50 18.98 -7.21
CA LEU A 135 11.80 19.25 -7.82
C LEU A 135 12.96 19.03 -6.84
N ARG A 136 12.80 19.37 -5.55
CA ARG A 136 13.77 19.06 -4.48
C ARG A 136 13.94 17.56 -4.32
N PHE A 137 12.84 16.82 -4.30
CA PHE A 137 12.83 15.37 -4.24
C PHE A 137 13.58 14.75 -5.42
N LYS A 138 13.31 15.22 -6.65
CA LYS A 138 14.08 14.80 -7.83
C LYS A 138 15.58 15.11 -7.71
N ARG A 139 15.96 16.22 -7.08
CA ARG A 139 17.38 16.56 -6.81
C ARG A 139 17.99 15.68 -5.73
N LEU A 140 17.22 15.30 -4.70
CA LEU A 140 17.65 14.33 -3.69
C LEU A 140 17.97 12.98 -4.36
N LEU A 141 17.07 12.47 -5.21
CA LEU A 141 17.31 11.23 -5.95
C LEU A 141 18.49 11.34 -6.91
N ALA A 142 18.72 12.51 -7.52
CA ALA A 142 19.83 12.73 -8.45
C ALA A 142 21.21 12.53 -7.82
N LYS A 143 21.34 12.73 -6.50
CA LYS A 143 22.56 12.49 -5.72
C LYS A 143 23.02 11.03 -5.81
N TYR A 144 22.07 10.10 -5.92
CA TYR A 144 22.30 8.65 -5.93
C TYR A 144 22.22 8.04 -7.33
N SER A 145 21.98 8.86 -8.34
CA SER A 145 22.04 8.43 -9.73
C SER A 145 23.51 8.36 -10.18
N LEU A 146 23.83 7.46 -11.10
CA LEU A 146 25.15 7.29 -11.70
C LEU A 146 25.27 8.06 -13.02
N SER A 147 26.35 7.87 -13.78
CA SER A 147 26.43 8.36 -15.16
C SER A 147 25.40 7.65 -16.06
N GLU A 148 25.02 8.28 -17.18
CA GLU A 148 24.07 7.67 -18.13
C GLU A 148 24.54 6.30 -18.64
N SER A 149 25.84 6.13 -18.89
CA SER A 149 26.41 4.85 -19.30
C SER A 149 26.31 3.79 -18.21
N GLU A 150 26.58 4.13 -16.95
CA GLU A 150 26.49 3.19 -15.81
C GLU A 150 25.03 2.80 -15.55
N GLU A 151 24.11 3.76 -15.54
CA GLU A 151 22.68 3.49 -15.39
C GLU A 151 22.18 2.60 -16.52
N LYS A 152 22.62 2.83 -17.77
CA LYS A 152 22.24 1.98 -18.90
C LYS A 152 22.75 0.54 -18.73
N ILE A 153 23.98 0.36 -18.24
CA ILE A 153 24.54 -0.97 -17.99
C ILE A 153 23.71 -1.69 -16.91
N ILE A 154 23.46 -1.04 -15.77
CA ILE A 154 22.68 -1.62 -14.66
C ILE A 154 21.28 -2.00 -15.15
N ASN A 155 20.54 -1.05 -15.75
CA ASN A 155 19.19 -1.30 -16.25
C ASN A 155 19.13 -2.44 -17.28
N THR A 156 20.16 -2.58 -18.12
CA THR A 156 20.23 -3.67 -19.11
C THR A 156 20.46 -5.02 -18.43
N LEU A 157 21.37 -5.08 -17.46
CA LEU A 157 21.73 -6.31 -16.76
C LEU A 157 20.66 -6.75 -15.75
N ASP A 158 19.94 -5.81 -15.12
CA ASP A 158 18.86 -6.09 -14.18
C ASP A 158 17.74 -6.95 -14.77
N VAL A 159 17.45 -6.79 -16.06
CA VAL A 159 16.45 -7.60 -16.77
C VAL A 159 16.79 -9.09 -16.69
N THR A 160 18.07 -9.41 -16.80
CA THR A 160 18.60 -10.79 -16.72
C THR A 160 19.15 -11.15 -15.33
N GLY A 161 19.32 -10.18 -14.44
CA GLY A 161 19.79 -10.33 -13.06
C GLY A 161 18.63 -10.28 -12.07
N SER A 162 18.55 -9.21 -11.28
CA SER A 162 17.56 -9.02 -10.20
C SER A 162 16.11 -9.31 -10.63
N THR A 163 15.69 -8.79 -11.80
CA THR A 163 14.33 -8.99 -12.32
C THR A 163 14.07 -10.44 -12.71
N ALA A 164 15.07 -11.12 -13.29
CA ALA A 164 14.94 -12.54 -13.65
C ALA A 164 14.86 -13.43 -12.40
N LEU A 165 15.61 -13.11 -11.34
CA LEU A 165 15.57 -13.81 -10.06
C LEU A 165 14.19 -13.71 -9.38
N VAL A 166 13.58 -12.53 -9.38
CA VAL A 166 12.20 -12.35 -8.89
C VAL A 166 11.21 -13.16 -9.73
N LYS A 167 11.33 -13.14 -11.06
CA LYS A 167 10.48 -13.96 -11.95
C LYS A 167 10.66 -15.47 -11.71
N LEU A 168 11.86 -15.92 -11.38
CA LEU A 168 12.13 -17.31 -11.02
C LEU A 168 11.47 -17.67 -9.68
N TYR A 169 11.57 -16.80 -8.67
CA TYR A 169 10.83 -16.96 -7.42
C TYR A 169 9.32 -17.12 -7.67
N ASP A 170 8.74 -16.23 -8.48
CA ASP A 170 7.32 -16.30 -8.85
C ASP A 170 6.99 -17.61 -9.55
N LYS A 171 7.77 -17.99 -10.57
CA LYS A 171 7.52 -19.20 -11.36
C LYS A 171 7.60 -20.46 -10.50
N ILE A 172 8.58 -20.54 -9.60
CA ILE A 172 8.75 -21.68 -8.69
C ILE A 172 7.56 -21.74 -7.71
N THR A 173 7.27 -20.64 -7.02
CA THR A 173 6.27 -20.63 -5.94
C THR A 173 4.82 -20.73 -6.44
N ASN A 174 4.51 -20.18 -7.63
CA ASN A 174 3.20 -20.31 -8.26
C ASN A 174 2.95 -21.73 -8.80
N ALA A 175 4.00 -22.49 -9.09
CA ALA A 175 3.88 -23.90 -9.50
C ALA A 175 3.63 -24.87 -8.33
N PHE A 176 3.73 -24.41 -7.08
CA PHE A 176 3.54 -25.29 -5.93
C PHE A 176 2.12 -25.87 -5.86
N GLN A 177 2.06 -27.19 -5.68
CA GLN A 177 0.84 -27.91 -5.35
C GLN A 177 0.95 -28.43 -3.92
N PHE A 178 -0.07 -28.14 -3.11
CA PHE A 178 -0.11 -28.55 -1.72
C PHE A 178 -1.06 -29.74 -1.59
N VAL A 179 -0.50 -30.90 -1.29
CA VAL A 179 -1.28 -32.12 -1.08
C VAL A 179 -1.66 -32.22 0.39
N VAL A 180 -2.96 -32.15 0.67
CA VAL A 180 -3.51 -32.08 2.03
C VAL A 180 -4.51 -33.22 2.21
N LYS A 181 -4.36 -33.98 3.31
CA LYS A 181 -5.33 -34.99 3.73
C LYS A 181 -6.33 -34.39 4.71
N ILE A 182 -7.59 -34.24 4.31
CA ILE A 182 -8.68 -33.79 5.20
C ILE A 182 -9.75 -34.88 5.23
N ASP A 183 -10.15 -35.29 6.44
CA ASP A 183 -11.22 -36.27 6.65
C ASP A 183 -11.03 -37.57 5.80
N GLY A 184 -9.78 -38.05 5.73
CA GLY A 184 -9.41 -39.26 4.99
C GLY A 184 -9.16 -39.07 3.49
N LYS A 185 -9.59 -37.95 2.90
CA LYS A 185 -9.46 -37.67 1.47
C LYS A 185 -8.23 -36.82 1.17
N MET A 186 -7.45 -37.24 0.18
CA MET A 186 -6.34 -36.46 -0.36
C MET A 186 -6.90 -35.47 -1.38
N LYS A 187 -6.59 -34.19 -1.21
CA LYS A 187 -6.90 -33.16 -2.21
C LYS A 187 -5.68 -32.29 -2.46
N LYS A 188 -5.51 -31.89 -3.72
CA LYS A 188 -4.52 -30.91 -4.16
C LYS A 188 -5.12 -29.51 -4.06
N TYR A 189 -4.34 -28.58 -3.54
CA TYR A 189 -4.69 -27.17 -3.41
C TYR A 189 -3.59 -26.33 -4.07
N ASN A 190 -3.98 -25.24 -4.71
CA ASN A 190 -3.07 -24.13 -4.99
C ASN A 190 -2.90 -23.25 -3.74
N ARG A 191 -2.06 -22.20 -3.83
CA ARG A 191 -1.78 -21.30 -2.69
C ARG A 191 -3.02 -20.57 -2.17
N GLU A 192 -3.87 -20.08 -3.07
CA GLU A 192 -5.07 -19.32 -2.71
C GLU A 192 -6.11 -20.21 -2.03
N GLU A 193 -6.37 -21.40 -2.57
CA GLU A 193 -7.29 -22.37 -1.97
C GLU A 193 -6.77 -22.85 -0.60
N LEU A 194 -5.45 -23.06 -0.47
CA LEU A 194 -4.82 -23.42 0.80
C LEU A 194 -4.98 -22.31 1.86
N SER A 195 -4.93 -21.04 1.45
CA SER A 195 -5.11 -19.90 2.36
C SER A 195 -6.49 -19.89 3.04
N LEU A 196 -7.52 -20.42 2.36
CA LEU A 196 -8.85 -20.62 2.96
C LEU A 196 -8.83 -21.66 4.08
N LEU A 197 -7.98 -22.69 3.95
CA LEU A 197 -7.80 -23.71 4.99
C LEU A 197 -7.01 -23.20 6.20
N VAL A 198 -6.09 -22.26 5.99
CA VAL A 198 -5.37 -21.57 7.07
C VAL A 198 -6.31 -20.78 7.98
N ARG A 199 -7.45 -20.31 7.45
CA ARG A 199 -8.51 -19.60 8.20
C ARG A 199 -9.68 -20.52 8.59
N ASN A 200 -9.53 -21.83 8.47
CA ASN A 200 -10.61 -22.76 8.77
C ASN A 200 -10.96 -22.75 10.26
N PRO A 201 -12.26 -22.88 10.66
CA PRO A 201 -12.65 -23.02 12.07
C PRO A 201 -11.99 -24.20 12.78
N LYS A 202 -11.73 -25.31 12.07
CA LYS A 202 -11.11 -26.51 12.63
C LYS A 202 -9.60 -26.34 12.77
N SER A 203 -9.11 -26.38 14.01
CA SER A 203 -7.67 -26.23 14.34
C SER A 203 -6.77 -27.27 13.65
N LYS A 204 -7.22 -28.53 13.54
CA LYS A 204 -6.49 -29.58 12.81
C LYS A 204 -6.33 -29.27 11.32
N THR A 205 -7.36 -28.69 10.69
CA THR A 205 -7.32 -28.30 9.27
C THR A 205 -6.30 -27.17 9.05
N ARG A 206 -6.26 -26.18 9.94
CA ARG A 206 -5.26 -25.10 9.88
C ARG A 206 -3.84 -25.62 10.00
N GLU A 207 -3.59 -26.49 10.96
CA GLU A 207 -2.27 -27.10 11.17
C GLU A 207 -1.81 -27.91 9.94
N ILE A 208 -2.69 -28.74 9.37
CA ILE A 208 -2.37 -29.51 8.16
C ILE A 208 -2.06 -28.57 6.99
N ALA A 209 -2.84 -27.50 6.82
CA ALA A 209 -2.63 -26.53 5.75
C ALA A 209 -1.28 -25.82 5.88
N TYR A 210 -0.94 -25.34 7.08
CA TYR A 210 0.35 -24.72 7.32
C TYR A 210 1.53 -25.69 7.19
N LYS A 211 1.41 -26.92 7.69
CA LYS A 211 2.47 -27.92 7.52
C LYS A 211 2.70 -28.26 6.04
N ALA A 212 1.63 -28.39 5.26
CA ALA A 212 1.74 -28.59 3.81
C ALA A 212 2.40 -27.39 3.13
N LEU A 213 2.02 -26.16 3.51
CA LEU A 213 2.64 -24.93 3.03
C LEU A 213 4.15 -24.93 3.33
N LEU A 214 4.51 -24.94 4.61
CA LEU A 214 5.88 -24.78 5.07
C LEU A 214 6.78 -25.93 4.59
N SER A 215 6.28 -27.18 4.55
CA SER A 215 7.06 -28.31 4.03
C SER A 215 7.39 -28.15 2.54
N GLN A 216 6.48 -27.60 1.74
CA GLN A 216 6.74 -27.40 0.32
C GLN A 216 7.79 -26.31 0.09
N TYR A 217 7.76 -25.24 0.89
CA TYR A 217 8.80 -24.20 0.87
C TYR A 217 10.13 -24.72 1.41
N ASP A 218 10.12 -25.54 2.46
CA ASP A 218 11.32 -26.15 3.04
C ASP A 218 12.06 -27.05 2.04
N LYS A 219 11.33 -27.84 1.24
CA LYS A 219 11.91 -28.64 0.13
C LYS A 219 12.64 -27.79 -0.92
N GLN A 220 12.23 -26.53 -1.08
CA GLN A 220 12.81 -25.58 -2.04
C GLN A 220 13.65 -24.50 -1.35
N LYS A 221 13.90 -24.62 -0.04
CA LYS A 221 14.54 -23.58 0.78
C LYS A 221 15.91 -23.20 0.22
N GLY A 222 16.68 -24.16 -0.29
CA GLY A 222 17.98 -23.91 -0.93
C GLY A 222 17.88 -22.91 -2.08
N VAL A 223 17.06 -23.21 -3.11
CA VAL A 223 16.92 -22.32 -4.28
C VAL A 223 16.22 -21.01 -3.94
N LEU A 224 15.18 -21.03 -3.10
CA LEU A 224 14.48 -19.81 -2.69
C LEU A 224 15.38 -18.91 -1.82
N GLY A 225 16.28 -19.49 -1.03
CA GLY A 225 17.26 -18.76 -0.25
C GLY A 225 18.40 -18.19 -1.07
N GLU A 226 18.90 -18.95 -2.05
CA GLU A 226 19.90 -18.45 -2.98
C GLU A 226 19.37 -17.26 -3.79
N ILE A 227 18.11 -17.32 -4.26
CA ILE A 227 17.45 -16.18 -4.90
C ILE A 227 17.43 -14.97 -3.96
N TYR A 228 16.98 -15.15 -2.71
CA TYR A 228 16.91 -14.04 -1.74
C TYR A 228 18.28 -13.45 -1.42
N GLN A 229 19.29 -14.29 -1.17
CA GLN A 229 20.66 -13.86 -0.89
C GLN A 229 21.23 -13.04 -2.05
N ASN A 230 21.05 -13.49 -3.30
CA ASN A 230 21.54 -12.75 -4.47
C ASN A 230 20.82 -11.41 -4.66
N LEU A 231 19.51 -11.34 -4.40
CA LEU A 231 18.77 -10.07 -4.43
C LEU A 231 19.26 -9.09 -3.36
N VAL A 232 19.51 -9.58 -2.14
CA VAL A 232 20.05 -8.77 -1.05
C VAL A 232 21.48 -8.30 -1.34
N GLN A 233 22.32 -9.18 -1.90
CA GLN A 233 23.69 -8.84 -2.29
C GLN A 233 23.71 -7.81 -3.42
N ASN A 234 22.88 -7.98 -4.46
CA ASN A 234 22.70 -6.99 -5.52
C ASN A 234 22.25 -5.63 -4.95
N TRP A 235 21.26 -5.63 -4.04
CA TRP A 235 20.80 -4.41 -3.38
C TRP A 235 21.91 -3.70 -2.60
N LYS A 236 22.75 -4.45 -1.88
CA LYS A 236 23.92 -3.93 -1.16
C LYS A 236 24.94 -3.33 -2.13
N ASP A 237 25.39 -4.11 -3.10
CA ASP A 237 26.46 -3.71 -4.02
C ASP A 237 26.04 -2.50 -4.85
N GLU A 238 24.84 -2.53 -5.43
CA GLU A 238 24.35 -1.41 -6.22
C GLU A 238 24.06 -0.18 -5.35
N SER A 239 23.24 -0.33 -4.30
CA SER A 239 22.74 0.84 -3.58
C SER A 239 23.78 1.43 -2.64
N ILE A 240 24.53 0.59 -1.94
CA ILE A 240 25.45 1.08 -0.90
C ILE A 240 26.81 1.38 -1.52
N GLU A 241 27.43 0.39 -2.16
CA GLU A 241 28.80 0.51 -2.64
C GLU A 241 28.92 1.40 -3.88
N ILE A 242 28.01 1.24 -4.85
CA ILE A 242 28.06 1.99 -6.12
C ILE A 242 27.35 3.34 -6.00
N ARG A 243 26.12 3.38 -5.46
CA ARG A 243 25.30 4.60 -5.40
C ARG A 243 25.52 5.44 -4.13
N GLY A 244 26.12 4.89 -3.07
CA GLY A 244 26.47 5.64 -1.86
C GLY A 244 25.31 5.92 -0.91
N TYR A 245 24.25 5.10 -0.90
CA TYR A 245 23.23 5.18 0.15
C TYR A 245 23.82 4.79 1.51
N SER A 246 23.35 5.42 2.60
CA SER A 246 23.89 5.21 3.95
C SER A 246 23.58 3.84 4.56
N SER A 247 22.45 3.23 4.17
CA SER A 247 22.06 1.90 4.61
C SER A 247 21.05 1.27 3.63
N PRO A 248 20.87 -0.06 3.63
CA PRO A 248 19.91 -0.73 2.75
C PRO A 248 18.48 -0.19 2.85
N ILE A 249 18.01 0.15 4.06
CA ILE A 249 16.66 0.69 4.28
C ILE A 249 16.54 2.15 3.84
N SER A 250 17.64 2.92 3.89
CA SER A 250 17.66 4.33 3.48
C SER A 250 17.26 4.51 2.02
N VAL A 251 17.50 3.51 1.16
CA VAL A 251 17.05 3.49 -0.24
C VAL A 251 15.53 3.61 -0.32
N ARG A 252 14.80 2.81 0.46
CA ARG A 252 13.33 2.84 0.51
C ARG A 252 12.81 4.11 1.18
N ASN A 253 13.46 4.54 2.27
CA ASN A 253 13.07 5.75 3.00
C ASN A 253 13.18 6.98 2.11
N ILE A 254 14.30 7.15 1.42
CA ILE A 254 14.51 8.22 0.45
C ILE A 254 13.53 8.07 -0.71
N ALA A 255 13.25 6.87 -1.24
CA ALA A 255 12.24 6.71 -2.28
C ALA A 255 10.82 7.13 -1.85
N ASN A 256 10.54 7.13 -0.54
CA ASN A 256 9.28 7.57 0.06
C ASN A 256 9.30 9.04 0.51
N ASP A 257 10.40 9.77 0.27
CA ASP A 257 10.66 11.13 0.78
C ASP A 257 10.61 11.24 2.31
N ILE A 258 11.05 10.20 3.01
CA ILE A 258 11.12 10.13 4.47
C ILE A 258 12.57 9.91 4.92
N ASP A 259 12.97 10.58 5.99
CA ASP A 259 14.26 10.39 6.65
C ASP A 259 14.29 9.07 7.46
N ASP A 260 15.48 8.54 7.72
CA ASP A 260 15.63 7.29 8.48
C ASP A 260 15.09 7.40 9.92
N LYS A 261 15.11 8.60 10.51
CA LYS A 261 14.74 8.83 11.91
C LYS A 261 13.26 8.54 12.21
N PRO A 262 12.27 9.07 11.46
CA PRO A 262 10.87 8.67 11.61
C PRO A 262 10.64 7.15 11.53
N VAL A 263 11.27 6.48 10.56
CA VAL A 263 11.13 5.04 10.38
C VAL A 263 11.73 4.27 11.56
N GLY A 264 12.91 4.69 12.04
CA GLY A 264 13.53 4.12 13.25
C GLY A 264 12.68 4.32 14.51
N ALA A 265 12.05 5.48 14.67
CA ALA A 265 11.13 5.75 15.78
C ALA A 265 9.90 4.84 15.74
N LEU A 266 9.26 4.71 14.57
CA LEU A 266 8.14 3.79 14.33
C LEU A 266 8.49 2.35 14.68
N LEU A 267 9.58 1.81 14.11
CA LEU A 267 9.98 0.42 14.32
C LEU A 267 10.33 0.14 15.79
N SER A 268 10.96 1.10 16.47
CA SER A 268 11.25 1.00 17.91
C SER A 268 9.98 0.90 18.75
N VAL A 269 8.98 1.73 18.47
CA VAL A 269 7.70 1.70 19.18
C VAL A 269 6.94 0.40 18.89
N CYS A 270 6.91 -0.06 17.64
CA CYS A 270 6.32 -1.36 17.29
C CYS A 270 6.96 -2.53 18.05
N LYS A 271 8.29 -2.56 18.12
CA LYS A 271 9.03 -3.58 18.87
C LYS A 271 8.72 -3.52 20.36
N ASN A 272 8.81 -2.34 20.97
CA ASN A 272 8.62 -2.13 22.41
C ASN A 272 7.18 -2.41 22.87
N ASN A 273 6.19 -2.30 21.97
CA ASN A 273 4.78 -2.56 22.26
C ASN A 273 4.28 -3.92 21.76
N ALA A 274 5.18 -4.85 21.36
CA ALA A 274 4.79 -6.20 20.96
C ALA A 274 3.93 -6.90 22.04
N TRP A 275 4.18 -6.61 23.32
CA TRP A 275 3.44 -7.12 24.47
C TRP A 275 1.91 -6.84 24.42
N VAL A 276 1.48 -5.77 23.74
CA VAL A 276 0.05 -5.44 23.58
C VAL A 276 -0.65 -6.56 22.79
N PHE A 277 -0.03 -6.99 21.68
CA PHE A 277 -0.54 -8.10 20.88
C PHE A 277 -0.33 -9.44 21.55
N GLN A 278 0.74 -9.62 22.32
CA GLN A 278 0.93 -10.83 23.15
C GLN A 278 -0.22 -10.99 24.16
N LYS A 279 -0.66 -9.90 24.81
CA LYS A 279 -1.84 -9.89 25.67
C LYS A 279 -3.11 -10.27 24.92
N PHE A 280 -3.28 -9.75 23.70
CA PHE A 280 -4.39 -10.14 22.83
C PHE A 280 -4.37 -11.62 22.48
N PHE A 281 -3.22 -12.22 22.13
CA PHE A 281 -3.13 -13.64 21.83
C PHE A 281 -3.41 -14.53 23.04
N LEU A 282 -3.00 -14.12 24.23
CA LEU A 282 -3.39 -14.79 25.47
C LEU A 282 -4.91 -14.73 25.70
N GLN A 283 -5.54 -13.59 25.39
CA GLN A 283 -6.99 -13.46 25.47
C GLN A 283 -7.69 -14.36 24.42
N LYS A 284 -7.23 -14.32 23.16
CA LYS A 284 -7.74 -15.16 22.08
C LYS A 284 -7.58 -16.66 22.39
N THR A 285 -6.51 -17.05 23.09
CA THR A 285 -6.31 -18.43 23.59
C THR A 285 -7.49 -18.89 24.44
N LYS A 286 -7.92 -18.05 25.40
CA LYS A 286 -9.08 -18.34 26.28
C LYS A 286 -10.37 -18.45 25.48
N MET A 287 -10.63 -17.48 24.60
CA MET A 287 -11.85 -17.43 23.77
C MET A 287 -12.00 -18.65 22.84
N LEU A 288 -10.87 -19.21 22.38
CA LEU A 288 -10.86 -20.43 21.55
C LEU A 288 -10.88 -21.73 22.39
N GLY A 289 -10.89 -21.65 23.72
CA GLY A 289 -10.83 -22.82 24.61
C GLY A 289 -9.52 -23.61 24.47
N MET A 290 -8.43 -22.97 24.07
CA MET A 290 -7.13 -23.61 23.85
C MET A 290 -6.25 -23.50 25.10
N LYS A 291 -5.40 -24.50 25.36
CA LYS A 291 -4.41 -24.40 26.46
C LYS A 291 -3.28 -23.41 26.13
N LYS A 292 -2.83 -23.40 24.87
CA LYS A 292 -1.83 -22.47 24.34
C LYS A 292 -2.12 -22.26 22.86
N LEU A 293 -2.21 -21.01 22.42
CA LEU A 293 -2.36 -20.69 21.00
C LEU A 293 -1.10 -21.08 20.25
N ARG A 294 -1.23 -21.69 19.08
CA ARG A 294 -0.08 -22.02 18.22
C ARG A 294 -0.01 -21.00 17.09
N ARG A 295 1.16 -20.84 16.47
CA ARG A 295 1.31 -19.95 15.31
C ARG A 295 0.36 -20.30 14.16
N TYR A 296 -0.07 -21.56 14.07
CA TYR A 296 -1.10 -22.07 13.16
C TYR A 296 -2.52 -21.56 13.42
N ASP A 297 -2.79 -21.05 14.62
CA ASP A 297 -4.12 -20.71 15.09
C ASP A 297 -4.35 -19.19 15.18
N ILE A 298 -3.36 -18.36 14.84
CA ILE A 298 -3.50 -16.89 14.88
C ILE A 298 -4.70 -16.40 14.06
N TYR A 299 -4.94 -16.98 12.88
CA TYR A 299 -6.06 -16.58 12.01
C TYR A 299 -7.30 -17.47 12.20
N ALA A 300 -7.40 -18.17 13.32
CA ALA A 300 -8.64 -18.87 13.66
C ALA A 300 -9.79 -17.85 13.74
N PRO A 301 -10.93 -18.12 13.07
CA PRO A 301 -12.09 -17.26 13.18
C PRO A 301 -12.61 -17.30 14.62
N SER A 302 -12.83 -16.13 15.20
CA SER A 302 -13.35 -15.98 16.55
C SER A 302 -14.88 -16.01 16.54
N LEU A 303 -15.45 -17.01 17.22
CA LEU A 303 -16.87 -17.14 17.55
C LEU A 303 -17.82 -17.53 16.38
N LYS A 304 -18.88 -18.25 16.73
CA LYS A 304 -19.98 -18.62 15.82
C LYS A 304 -21.05 -17.52 15.79
N VAL A 305 -20.67 -16.25 15.70
CA VAL A 305 -21.66 -15.17 15.61
C VAL A 305 -22.21 -15.12 14.19
N LYS A 306 -23.54 -15.07 14.08
CA LYS A 306 -24.22 -14.91 12.78
C LYS A 306 -23.84 -13.54 12.23
N GLN A 307 -22.99 -13.51 11.20
CA GLN A 307 -22.57 -12.26 10.58
C GLN A 307 -23.80 -11.49 10.08
N ARG A 308 -23.90 -10.20 10.45
CA ARG A 308 -24.92 -9.30 9.88
C ARG A 308 -24.69 -9.20 8.37
N SER A 309 -25.80 -9.25 7.63
CA SER A 309 -25.80 -8.94 6.21
C SER A 309 -26.32 -7.53 5.98
N TYR A 310 -25.60 -6.75 5.18
CA TYR A 310 -25.93 -5.38 4.84
C TYR A 310 -26.40 -5.30 3.40
N LYS A 311 -27.57 -4.70 3.16
CA LYS A 311 -27.94 -4.28 1.80
C LYS A 311 -26.99 -3.17 1.36
N TYR A 312 -26.65 -3.14 0.07
CA TYR A 312 -25.69 -2.16 -0.47
C TYR A 312 -26.08 -0.70 -0.13
N ASP A 313 -27.34 -0.32 -0.33
CA ASP A 313 -27.84 1.02 0.04
C ASP A 313 -27.61 1.37 1.52
N GLN A 314 -27.82 0.40 2.40
CA GLN A 314 -27.63 0.58 3.84
C GLN A 314 -26.15 0.74 4.18
N ALA A 315 -25.27 -0.06 3.55
CA ALA A 315 -23.82 0.04 3.72
C ALA A 315 -23.30 1.41 3.27
N VAL A 316 -23.68 1.87 2.06
CA VAL A 316 -23.29 3.19 1.55
C VAL A 316 -23.75 4.31 2.49
N LYS A 317 -25.03 4.28 2.91
CA LYS A 317 -25.57 5.30 3.83
C LYS A 317 -24.85 5.29 5.18
N MET A 318 -24.52 4.13 5.71
CA MET A 318 -23.77 4.00 6.96
C MET A 318 -22.38 4.66 6.85
N VAL A 319 -21.65 4.40 5.76
CA VAL A 319 -20.32 5.01 5.55
C VAL A 319 -20.43 6.52 5.39
N LEU A 320 -21.37 7.02 4.58
CA LEU A 320 -21.56 8.47 4.40
C LEU A 320 -21.99 9.17 5.70
N GLN A 321 -22.89 8.57 6.48
CA GLN A 321 -23.31 9.10 7.78
C GLN A 321 -22.15 9.16 8.78
N THR A 322 -21.32 8.11 8.81
CA THR A 322 -20.12 8.03 9.63
C THR A 322 -19.17 9.18 9.29
N LEU A 323 -18.84 9.35 8.00
CA LEU A 323 -17.97 10.41 7.52
C LEU A 323 -18.54 11.80 7.85
N ASN A 324 -19.85 11.98 7.69
CA ASN A 324 -20.54 13.23 8.02
C ASN A 324 -20.47 13.56 9.51
N GLY A 325 -20.49 12.54 10.38
CA GLY A 325 -20.32 12.69 11.83
C GLY A 325 -18.96 13.33 12.19
N PHE A 326 -17.91 12.97 11.47
CA PHE A 326 -16.58 13.56 11.59
C PHE A 326 -16.49 14.92 10.88
N SER A 327 -16.83 14.98 9.59
CA SER A 327 -16.77 16.18 8.76
C SER A 327 -17.75 16.11 7.58
N PRO A 328 -18.68 17.07 7.45
CA PRO A 328 -19.55 17.18 6.28
C PRO A 328 -18.78 17.25 4.96
N THR A 329 -17.61 17.90 4.95
CA THR A 329 -16.74 18.01 3.75
C THR A 329 -16.28 16.63 3.27
N LEU A 330 -15.85 15.75 4.17
CA LEU A 330 -15.42 14.39 3.81
C LEU A 330 -16.58 13.56 3.27
N SER A 331 -17.76 13.69 3.89
CA SER A 331 -18.97 13.02 3.38
C SER A 331 -19.31 13.48 1.97
N GLU A 332 -19.22 14.78 1.67
CA GLU A 332 -19.49 15.28 0.32
C GLU A 332 -18.43 14.81 -0.69
N PHE A 333 -17.15 14.71 -0.31
CA PHE A 333 -16.13 14.09 -1.16
C PHE A 333 -16.47 12.63 -1.49
N ALA A 334 -16.75 11.79 -0.50
CA ALA A 334 -17.14 10.40 -0.72
C ALA A 334 -18.43 10.28 -1.56
N LYS A 335 -19.42 11.12 -1.30
CA LYS A 335 -20.69 11.15 -2.01
C LYS A 335 -20.54 11.52 -3.49
N LYS A 336 -19.56 12.36 -3.84
CA LYS A 336 -19.25 12.75 -5.22
C LYS A 336 -18.96 11.51 -6.10
N VAL A 337 -18.24 10.52 -5.56
CA VAL A 337 -17.91 9.25 -6.24
C VAL A 337 -19.19 8.51 -6.65
N PHE A 338 -20.22 8.49 -5.80
CA PHE A 338 -21.49 7.84 -6.10
C PHE A 338 -22.34 8.66 -7.07
N ILE A 339 -22.41 9.99 -6.89
CA ILE A 339 -23.21 10.88 -7.76
C ILE A 339 -22.74 10.79 -9.22
N GLN A 340 -21.44 10.65 -9.43
CA GLN A 340 -20.84 10.53 -10.76
C GLN A 340 -20.81 9.09 -11.30
N ASN A 341 -21.35 8.12 -10.55
CA ASN A 341 -21.33 6.69 -10.89
C ASN A 341 -19.91 6.13 -11.06
N HIS A 342 -18.97 6.51 -10.20
CA HIS A 342 -17.58 6.04 -10.26
C HIS A 342 -17.33 4.78 -9.42
N VAL A 343 -18.38 4.10 -8.95
CA VAL A 343 -18.27 2.88 -8.15
C VAL A 343 -18.70 1.65 -8.95
N ASP A 344 -17.78 0.71 -9.18
CA ASP A 344 -18.11 -0.64 -9.65
C ASP A 344 -18.16 -1.63 -8.48
N SER A 345 -19.38 -1.89 -8.02
CA SER A 345 -19.67 -2.70 -6.84
C SER A 345 -20.20 -4.10 -7.16
N SER A 346 -20.66 -4.33 -8.39
CA SER A 346 -21.27 -5.60 -8.81
C SER A 346 -20.27 -6.75 -8.87
N ILE A 347 -20.73 -7.98 -8.59
CA ILE A 347 -19.92 -9.19 -8.75
C ILE A 347 -20.37 -9.89 -10.02
N ARG A 348 -19.42 -10.15 -10.91
CA ARG A 348 -19.65 -10.81 -12.20
C ARG A 348 -18.43 -11.61 -12.63
N HIS A 349 -18.62 -12.56 -13.53
CA HIS A 349 -17.53 -13.30 -14.16
C HIS A 349 -16.57 -12.33 -14.87
N GLY A 350 -15.28 -12.66 -14.89
CA GLY A 350 -14.24 -11.85 -15.53
C GLY A 350 -13.80 -10.60 -14.76
N LYS A 351 -14.60 -10.04 -13.85
CA LYS A 351 -14.20 -8.89 -13.03
C LYS A 351 -13.01 -9.25 -12.12
N ARG A 352 -12.06 -8.31 -11.99
CA ARG A 352 -10.91 -8.42 -11.09
C ARG A 352 -11.34 -8.62 -9.63
N SER A 353 -10.62 -9.49 -8.91
CA SER A 353 -10.81 -9.72 -7.49
C SER A 353 -10.31 -8.55 -6.63
N GLY A 354 -10.68 -8.52 -5.34
CA GLY A 354 -10.25 -7.49 -4.41
C GLY A 354 -11.04 -6.18 -4.54
N ALA A 355 -10.40 -5.09 -4.16
CA ALA A 355 -10.93 -3.73 -4.21
C ALA A 355 -9.77 -2.75 -4.48
N PHE A 356 -10.08 -1.57 -5.03
CA PHE A 356 -9.13 -0.48 -5.16
C PHE A 356 -9.83 0.86 -5.40
N CYS A 357 -9.10 1.95 -5.17
CA CYS A 357 -9.40 3.28 -5.65
C CYS A 357 -8.36 3.70 -6.70
N SER A 358 -8.81 4.31 -7.79
CA SER A 358 -7.97 4.73 -8.91
C SER A 358 -8.13 6.22 -9.16
N THR A 359 -7.05 6.96 -8.92
CA THR A 359 -6.93 8.40 -9.19
C THR A 359 -6.40 8.60 -10.60
N ILE A 360 -7.27 8.96 -11.54
CA ILE A 360 -6.86 9.13 -12.94
C ILE A 360 -6.22 10.51 -13.18
N SER A 361 -6.79 11.55 -12.60
CA SER A 361 -6.34 12.93 -12.71
C SER A 361 -6.85 13.69 -11.50
N PRO A 362 -6.14 14.72 -10.99
CA PRO A 362 -6.67 15.59 -9.93
C PRO A 362 -8.00 16.24 -10.31
N LYS A 363 -8.28 16.40 -11.62
CA LYS A 363 -9.49 17.03 -12.15
C LYS A 363 -10.70 16.08 -12.25
N ILE A 364 -10.49 14.78 -12.05
CA ILE A 364 -11.51 13.74 -12.24
C ILE A 364 -11.72 13.04 -10.90
N THR A 365 -12.97 12.88 -10.49
CA THR A 365 -13.27 12.15 -9.26
C THR A 365 -12.77 10.70 -9.39
N PRO A 366 -12.14 10.12 -8.35
CA PRO A 366 -11.58 8.78 -8.43
C PRO A 366 -12.62 7.70 -8.74
N TYR A 367 -12.16 6.59 -9.32
CA TYR A 367 -12.95 5.38 -9.54
C TYR A 367 -12.70 4.35 -8.44
N VAL A 368 -13.76 3.76 -7.91
CA VAL A 368 -13.71 2.77 -6.83
C VAL A 368 -14.23 1.43 -7.32
N MET A 369 -13.43 0.38 -7.21
CA MET A 369 -13.86 -0.99 -7.44
C MET A 369 -14.01 -1.71 -6.11
N VAL A 370 -15.17 -2.32 -5.87
CA VAL A 370 -15.39 -3.24 -4.74
C VAL A 370 -16.14 -4.50 -5.21
N ASN A 371 -15.96 -5.60 -4.50
CA ASN A 371 -16.68 -6.86 -4.73
C ASN A 371 -17.66 -7.13 -3.58
N PHE A 372 -18.82 -6.46 -3.61
CA PHE A 372 -19.73 -6.40 -2.47
C PHE A 372 -20.70 -7.60 -2.40
N LYS A 373 -20.63 -8.40 -1.32
CA LYS A 373 -21.53 -9.53 -1.01
C LYS A 373 -22.46 -9.26 0.18
N GLY A 374 -22.32 -8.09 0.81
CA GLY A 374 -23.11 -7.69 1.97
C GLY A 374 -22.57 -8.16 3.30
N LYS A 375 -21.30 -8.57 3.40
CA LYS A 375 -20.64 -8.88 4.69
C LYS A 375 -20.17 -7.61 5.38
N SER A 376 -19.94 -7.66 6.70
CA SER A 376 -19.33 -6.56 7.46
C SER A 376 -17.98 -6.12 6.85
N THR A 377 -17.15 -7.09 6.49
CA THR A 377 -15.87 -6.86 5.80
C THR A 377 -16.04 -6.04 4.52
N ASP A 378 -17.12 -6.26 3.77
CA ASP A 378 -17.37 -5.53 2.53
C ASP A 378 -17.74 -4.05 2.79
N VAL A 379 -18.34 -3.75 3.95
CA VAL A 379 -18.65 -2.37 4.37
C VAL A 379 -17.35 -1.65 4.78
N PHE A 380 -16.46 -2.32 5.52
CA PHE A 380 -15.14 -1.79 5.84
C PHE A 380 -14.29 -1.58 4.59
N THR A 381 -14.25 -2.55 3.65
CA THR A 381 -13.58 -2.37 2.36
C THR A 381 -14.16 -1.17 1.59
N LEU A 382 -15.48 -0.97 1.59
CA LEU A 382 -16.06 0.22 0.97
C LEU A 382 -15.59 1.52 1.64
N ALA A 383 -15.53 1.56 2.98
CA ALA A 383 -15.02 2.72 3.71
C ALA A 383 -13.53 2.96 3.44
N HIS A 384 -12.73 1.89 3.32
CA HIS A 384 -11.32 1.93 2.96
C HIS A 384 -11.11 2.62 1.61
N GLU A 385 -11.76 2.12 0.56
CA GLU A 385 -11.59 2.66 -0.79
C GLU A 385 -12.14 4.08 -0.93
N LEU A 386 -13.23 4.40 -0.21
CA LEU A 386 -13.73 5.77 -0.14
C LEU A 386 -12.77 6.70 0.61
N GLY A 387 -12.00 6.19 1.57
CA GLY A 387 -10.94 6.97 2.23
C GLY A 387 -9.83 7.37 1.25
N HIS A 388 -9.39 6.47 0.37
CA HIS A 388 -8.51 6.84 -0.74
C HIS A 388 -9.15 7.87 -1.67
N ALA A 389 -10.42 7.68 -2.04
CA ALA A 389 -11.11 8.64 -2.90
C ALA A 389 -11.23 10.04 -2.25
N ILE A 390 -11.50 10.10 -0.94
CA ILE A 390 -11.49 11.33 -0.15
C ILE A 390 -10.13 12.01 -0.21
N HIS A 391 -9.04 11.26 -0.05
CA HIS A 391 -7.68 11.79 -0.12
C HIS A 391 -7.41 12.45 -1.48
N SER A 392 -7.71 11.73 -2.57
CA SER A 392 -7.50 12.26 -3.93
C SER A 392 -8.36 13.49 -4.22
N ILE A 393 -9.62 13.51 -3.76
CA ILE A 393 -10.50 14.68 -3.92
C ILE A 393 -10.00 15.85 -3.07
N ALA A 394 -9.50 15.61 -1.85
CA ALA A 394 -8.95 16.66 -1.00
C ALA A 394 -7.71 17.31 -1.64
N ALA A 395 -6.91 16.54 -2.38
CA ALA A 395 -5.72 17.00 -3.12
C ALA A 395 -6.00 17.37 -4.59
N SER A 396 -7.27 17.56 -4.99
CA SER A 396 -7.66 17.82 -6.39
C SER A 396 -7.22 19.18 -6.95
N ASP A 397 -6.90 20.13 -6.08
CA ASP A 397 -6.36 21.45 -6.47
C ASP A 397 -4.85 21.42 -6.74
N LYS A 398 -4.19 20.27 -6.55
CA LYS A 398 -2.75 20.09 -6.74
C LYS A 398 -2.43 19.62 -8.16
N SER A 399 -1.25 19.99 -8.64
CA SER A 399 -0.64 19.40 -9.84
C SER A 399 -0.65 17.86 -9.80
N ILE A 400 -0.79 17.25 -10.98
CA ILE A 400 -0.73 15.79 -11.16
C ILE A 400 0.58 15.16 -10.64
N PHE A 401 1.67 15.92 -10.53
CA PHE A 401 2.94 15.41 -9.99
C PHE A 401 2.99 15.33 -8.46
N VAL A 402 2.05 15.98 -7.78
CA VAL A 402 2.04 16.11 -6.31
C VAL A 402 0.65 15.92 -5.71
N THR A 403 -0.33 15.47 -6.50
CA THR A 403 -1.68 15.17 -5.98
C THR A 403 -1.70 13.87 -5.17
N GLU A 404 -0.89 12.88 -5.54
CA GLU A 404 -0.77 11.63 -4.81
C GLU A 404 0.20 11.77 -3.63
N ALA A 405 -0.23 11.30 -2.46
CA ALA A 405 0.62 11.24 -1.29
C ALA A 405 1.65 10.09 -1.41
N PRO A 406 2.84 10.23 -0.82
CA PRO A 406 3.83 9.15 -0.80
C PRO A 406 3.28 7.91 -0.07
N LEU A 407 3.81 6.74 -0.40
CA LEU A 407 3.32 5.43 0.09
C LEU A 407 3.04 5.37 1.60
N PRO A 408 3.90 5.91 2.49
CA PRO A 408 3.64 5.85 3.93
C PRO A 408 2.43 6.67 4.38
N LEU A 409 2.02 7.69 3.60
CA LEU A 409 0.83 8.49 3.86
C LEU A 409 -0.42 7.96 3.14
N ALA A 410 -0.27 7.10 2.13
CA ALA A 410 -1.36 6.63 1.26
C ALA A 410 -2.49 5.93 2.02
N GLU A 411 -2.14 5.12 3.04
CA GLU A 411 -3.09 4.38 3.88
C GLU A 411 -3.75 5.22 4.99
N THR A 412 -3.32 6.47 5.17
CA THR A 412 -3.80 7.30 6.29
C THR A 412 -5.31 7.52 6.19
N ALA A 413 -5.80 7.87 5.00
CA ALA A 413 -7.20 8.23 4.82
C ALA A 413 -8.15 7.03 4.77
N SER A 414 -7.70 5.93 4.17
CA SER A 414 -8.43 4.66 4.12
C SER A 414 -8.59 4.06 5.52
N THR A 415 -7.48 3.91 6.26
CA THR A 415 -7.52 3.40 7.64
C THR A 415 -8.28 4.34 8.58
N PHE A 416 -8.14 5.67 8.45
CA PHE A 416 -8.91 6.61 9.29
C PHE A 416 -10.42 6.51 9.04
N SER A 417 -10.84 6.30 7.78
CA SER A 417 -12.26 6.12 7.43
C SER A 417 -12.83 4.83 7.99
N GLU A 418 -12.06 3.73 7.94
CA GLU A 418 -12.41 2.49 8.64
C GLU A 418 -12.53 2.70 10.15
N MET A 419 -11.62 3.48 10.74
CA MET A 419 -11.61 3.76 12.17
C MET A 419 -12.86 4.50 12.64
N LEU A 420 -13.31 5.50 11.88
CA LEU A 420 -14.57 6.18 12.15
C LEU A 420 -15.75 5.20 12.07
N LEU A 421 -15.79 4.34 11.05
CA LEU A 421 -16.85 3.36 10.87
C LEU A 421 -16.86 2.32 11.99
N PHE A 422 -15.67 1.89 12.43
CA PHE A 422 -15.50 0.97 13.53
C PHE A 422 -16.10 1.53 14.82
N ASP A 423 -15.72 2.76 15.21
CA ASP A 423 -16.23 3.44 16.41
C ASP A 423 -17.77 3.60 16.36
N GLU A 424 -18.30 3.98 15.19
CA GLU A 424 -19.73 4.11 14.96
C GLU A 424 -20.48 2.77 15.11
N ILE A 425 -19.97 1.69 14.51
CA ILE A 425 -20.57 0.35 14.61
C ILE A 425 -20.51 -0.15 16.04
N LEU A 426 -19.38 -0.03 16.74
CA LEU A 426 -19.23 -0.51 18.11
C LEU A 426 -20.21 0.14 19.09
N SER A 427 -20.68 1.36 18.81
CA SER A 427 -21.68 2.05 19.63
C SER A 427 -23.11 1.50 19.47
N LYS A 428 -23.37 0.70 18.43
CA LYS A 428 -24.71 0.26 18.00
C LYS A 428 -24.93 -1.25 18.06
N VAL A 429 -23.93 -2.00 18.50
CA VAL A 429 -23.97 -3.47 18.56
C VAL A 429 -24.02 -3.95 20.00
N THR A 430 -24.56 -5.16 20.19
CA THR A 430 -24.56 -5.85 21.48
C THR A 430 -23.13 -6.15 21.93
N ASP A 431 -22.92 -6.44 23.21
CA ASP A 431 -21.59 -6.78 23.72
C ASP A 431 -21.01 -8.05 23.09
N GLU A 432 -21.85 -9.03 22.73
CA GLU A 432 -21.39 -10.25 22.04
C GLU A 432 -20.93 -9.96 20.60
N GLU A 433 -21.69 -9.15 19.85
CA GLU A 433 -21.28 -8.67 18.53
C GLU A 433 -20.01 -7.80 18.63
N LYS A 434 -19.93 -6.94 19.65
CA LYS A 434 -18.76 -6.09 19.95
C LYS A 434 -17.51 -6.93 20.18
N LYS A 435 -17.57 -8.02 20.94
CA LYS A 435 -16.45 -8.96 21.12
C LYS A 435 -15.95 -9.50 19.78
N SER A 436 -16.86 -10.01 18.95
CA SER A 436 -16.50 -10.60 17.65
C SER A 436 -15.81 -9.57 16.75
N ILE A 437 -16.37 -8.36 16.65
CA ILE A 437 -15.84 -7.26 15.84
C ILE A 437 -14.49 -6.79 16.38
N LEU A 438 -14.31 -6.72 17.71
CA LEU A 438 -13.04 -6.35 18.34
C LEU A 438 -11.94 -7.36 18.04
N VAL A 439 -12.22 -8.67 18.08
CA VAL A 439 -11.20 -9.68 17.77
C VAL A 439 -10.74 -9.57 16.32
N GLU A 440 -11.68 -9.48 15.37
CA GLU A 440 -11.36 -9.31 13.94
C GLU A 440 -10.52 -8.03 13.72
N HIS A 441 -10.94 -6.91 14.32
CA HIS A 441 -10.21 -5.65 14.19
C HIS A 441 -8.80 -5.69 14.80
N ILE A 442 -8.63 -6.28 15.99
CA ILE A 442 -7.30 -6.40 16.61
C ILE A 442 -6.40 -7.38 15.81
N ASP A 443 -6.97 -8.45 15.23
CA ASP A 443 -6.25 -9.34 14.31
C ASP A 443 -5.74 -8.59 13.06
N ASP A 444 -6.57 -7.71 12.49
CA ASP A 444 -6.19 -6.88 11.34
C ASP A 444 -5.12 -5.86 11.71
N LEU A 445 -5.28 -5.14 12.83
CA LEU A 445 -4.26 -4.22 13.36
C LEU A 445 -2.93 -4.94 13.64
N TYR A 446 -2.96 -6.17 14.16
CA TYR A 446 -1.76 -6.99 14.31
C TYR A 446 -1.11 -7.26 12.95
N SER A 447 -1.92 -7.64 11.96
CA SER A 447 -1.47 -8.06 10.63
C SER A 447 -0.90 -6.91 9.79
N THR A 448 -1.40 -5.68 9.97
CA THR A 448 -0.97 -4.49 9.21
C THR A 448 0.08 -3.64 9.94
N ILE A 449 0.10 -3.67 11.28
CA ILE A 449 1.06 -2.88 12.08
C ILE A 449 2.21 -3.74 12.58
N SER A 450 1.97 -4.59 13.58
CA SER A 450 3.05 -5.32 14.27
C SER A 450 3.75 -6.31 13.36
N ARG A 451 3.00 -7.15 12.62
CA ARG A 451 3.58 -8.14 11.72
C ARG A 451 4.46 -7.51 10.64
N GLN A 452 4.03 -6.40 10.06
CA GLN A 452 4.78 -5.70 9.02
C GLN A 452 6.04 -5.01 9.58
N ALA A 453 5.96 -4.45 10.78
CA ALA A 453 7.13 -3.88 11.45
C ALA A 453 8.17 -4.97 11.78
N PHE A 454 7.73 -6.14 12.25
CA PHE A 454 8.63 -7.28 12.51
C PHE A 454 9.20 -7.88 11.23
N PHE A 455 8.49 -7.84 10.10
CA PHE A 455 9.05 -8.17 8.78
C PHE A 455 10.18 -7.22 8.40
N THR A 456 10.01 -5.92 8.59
CA THR A 456 11.10 -4.95 8.32
C THR A 456 12.27 -5.12 9.30
N LEU A 457 12.01 -5.40 10.58
CA LEU A 457 13.08 -5.69 11.55
C LEU A 457 13.87 -6.95 11.16
N PHE A 458 13.19 -7.99 10.65
CA PHE A 458 13.84 -9.16 10.09
C PHE A 458 14.67 -8.80 8.85
N GLU A 459 14.14 -8.04 7.89
CA GLU A 459 14.91 -7.63 6.70
C GLU A 459 16.17 -6.86 7.07
N ILE A 460 16.10 -5.94 8.04
CA ILE A 460 17.29 -5.21 8.53
C ILE A 460 18.36 -6.20 9.03
N ALA A 461 17.96 -7.19 9.82
CA ALA A 461 18.88 -8.20 10.33
C ALA A 461 19.38 -9.16 9.25
N ALA A 462 18.51 -9.57 8.32
CA ALA A 462 18.81 -10.48 7.21
C ALA A 462 19.78 -9.84 6.21
N HIS A 463 19.52 -8.59 5.79
CA HIS A 463 20.41 -7.84 4.89
C HIS A 463 21.82 -7.72 5.46
N LYS A 464 21.92 -7.39 6.76
CA LYS A 464 23.21 -7.35 7.45
C LYS A 464 23.90 -8.72 7.44
N LYS A 465 23.20 -9.76 7.89
CA LYS A 465 23.74 -11.13 7.98
C LYS A 465 24.19 -11.68 6.64
N ILE A 466 23.40 -11.49 5.58
CA ILE A 466 23.74 -11.93 4.22
C ILE A 466 24.98 -11.19 3.73
N GLY A 467 25.07 -9.88 3.97
CA GLY A 467 26.28 -9.09 3.68
C GLY A 467 27.53 -9.56 4.43
N ASP A 468 27.34 -10.24 5.57
CA ASP A 468 28.39 -10.88 6.38
C ASP A 468 28.62 -12.37 6.02
N GLY A 469 27.99 -12.89 4.96
CA GLY A 469 28.16 -14.27 4.48
C GLY A 469 27.27 -15.33 5.14
N ALA A 470 26.12 -14.93 5.72
CA ALA A 470 25.19 -15.87 6.36
C ALA A 470 24.60 -16.91 5.40
N THR A 471 24.42 -18.14 5.89
CA THR A 471 23.77 -19.22 5.15
C THR A 471 22.25 -19.07 5.14
N VAL A 472 21.57 -19.81 4.26
CA VAL A 472 20.09 -19.88 4.24
C VAL A 472 19.51 -20.38 5.57
N GLU A 473 20.25 -21.25 6.27
CA GLU A 473 19.85 -21.71 7.59
C GLU A 473 19.99 -20.60 8.65
N ASP A 474 21.02 -19.74 8.56
CA ASP A 474 21.17 -18.60 9.46
C ASP A 474 20.06 -17.54 9.26
N ILE A 475 19.58 -17.36 8.03
CA ILE A 475 18.40 -16.56 7.74
C ILE A 475 17.16 -17.14 8.42
N SER A 476 16.99 -18.46 8.35
CA SER A 476 15.86 -19.17 8.97
C SER A 476 15.90 -19.08 10.50
N LYS A 477 17.10 -19.15 11.10
CA LYS A 477 17.31 -18.90 12.54
C LYS A 477 17.01 -17.45 12.93
N GLU A 478 17.41 -16.45 12.14
CA GLU A 478 17.08 -15.05 12.41
C GLU A 478 15.57 -14.80 12.32
N TYR A 479 14.88 -15.44 11.38
CA TYR A 479 13.42 -15.37 11.30
C TYR A 479 12.76 -16.00 12.53
N MET A 480 13.22 -17.17 12.98
CA MET A 480 12.74 -17.78 14.23
C MET A 480 12.98 -16.89 15.46
N LYS A 481 14.13 -16.24 15.54
CA LYS A 481 14.42 -15.25 16.59
C LYS A 481 13.46 -14.07 16.53
N THR A 482 13.20 -13.54 15.34
CA THR A 482 12.23 -12.45 15.12
C THR A 482 10.83 -12.86 15.60
N LEU A 483 10.36 -14.07 15.30
CA LEU A 483 9.08 -14.57 15.80
C LEU A 483 9.08 -14.72 17.33
N LYS A 484 10.17 -15.18 17.94
CA LYS A 484 10.30 -15.27 19.40
C LYS A 484 10.22 -13.89 20.06
N ASP A 485 10.90 -12.89 19.51
CA ASP A 485 10.83 -11.51 19.98
C ASP A 485 9.40 -10.94 19.83
N GLN A 486 8.72 -11.30 18.73
CA GLN A 486 7.36 -10.83 18.44
C GLN A 486 6.33 -11.40 19.41
N PHE A 487 6.35 -12.71 19.65
CA PHE A 487 5.29 -13.41 20.37
C PHE A 487 5.62 -13.77 21.81
N ALA A 488 6.89 -13.80 22.19
CA ALA A 488 7.34 -14.32 23.49
C ALA A 488 6.60 -15.63 23.85
N ASP A 489 6.11 -15.76 25.08
CA ASP A 489 5.39 -16.96 25.53
C ASP A 489 3.91 -17.02 25.14
N SER A 490 3.37 -15.96 24.51
CA SER A 490 1.94 -15.88 24.17
C SER A 490 1.51 -16.87 23.09
N ILE A 491 2.45 -17.35 22.29
CA ILE A 491 2.20 -18.31 21.20
C ILE A 491 3.24 -19.43 21.23
N ASN A 492 2.79 -20.66 20.98
CA ASN A 492 3.68 -21.77 20.68
C ASN A 492 4.10 -21.73 19.20
N ILE A 493 5.40 -21.54 18.96
CA ILE A 493 6.00 -21.48 17.63
C ILE A 493 6.79 -22.77 17.40
N THR A 494 6.43 -23.52 16.36
CA THR A 494 7.15 -24.72 15.95
C THR A 494 8.30 -24.37 15.00
N GLU A 495 9.38 -25.16 15.02
CA GLU A 495 10.62 -24.86 14.26
C GLU A 495 10.43 -24.76 12.74
N ASN A 496 9.44 -25.44 12.18
CA ASN A 496 9.11 -25.35 10.76
C ASN A 496 8.66 -23.94 10.31
N PHE A 497 8.34 -23.01 11.23
CA PHE A 497 8.13 -21.61 10.87
C PHE A 497 9.43 -20.88 10.49
N GLY A 498 10.60 -21.48 10.71
CA GLY A 498 11.88 -20.91 10.30
C GLY A 498 11.99 -20.68 8.81
N VAL A 499 11.22 -21.39 7.97
CA VAL A 499 11.19 -21.18 6.52
C VAL A 499 10.14 -20.16 6.06
N GLU A 500 9.29 -19.64 6.96
CA GLU A 500 8.17 -18.76 6.57
C GLU A 500 8.67 -17.45 5.90
N TRP A 501 9.90 -16.99 6.15
CA TRP A 501 10.47 -15.85 5.42
C TRP A 501 10.45 -16.05 3.90
N SER A 502 10.73 -17.27 3.42
CA SER A 502 10.72 -17.58 1.98
C SER A 502 9.30 -17.55 1.37
N CYS A 503 8.26 -17.60 2.22
CA CYS A 503 6.87 -17.49 1.79
C CYS A 503 6.42 -16.04 1.55
N ILE A 504 7.22 -15.03 1.92
CA ILE A 504 6.83 -13.61 1.92
C ILE A 504 7.35 -12.94 0.64
N PRO A 505 6.48 -12.66 -0.36
CA PRO A 505 6.93 -12.10 -1.62
C PRO A 505 7.61 -10.74 -1.46
N HIS A 506 7.14 -9.90 -0.54
CA HIS A 506 7.72 -8.55 -0.36
C HIS A 506 9.25 -8.55 -0.15
N PHE A 507 9.83 -9.57 0.50
CA PHE A 507 11.28 -9.69 0.67
C PHE A 507 12.04 -9.87 -0.64
N TYR A 508 11.40 -10.45 -1.65
CA TYR A 508 11.97 -10.67 -2.98
C TYR A 508 11.67 -9.50 -3.92
N HIS A 509 10.44 -8.99 -3.87
CA HIS A 509 9.95 -8.02 -4.84
C HIS A 509 10.26 -6.57 -4.48
N SER A 510 10.30 -6.23 -3.19
CA SER A 510 10.30 -4.83 -2.74
C SER A 510 10.94 -4.69 -1.37
N PRO A 511 12.30 -4.72 -1.30
CA PRO A 511 13.02 -4.63 -0.04
C PRO A 511 12.56 -3.44 0.83
N PHE A 512 12.37 -3.72 2.11
CA PHE A 512 11.93 -2.78 3.15
C PHE A 512 10.56 -2.13 2.94
N TYR A 513 9.73 -2.62 2.02
CA TYR A 513 8.42 -2.01 1.74
C TYR A 513 7.44 -2.13 2.93
N CYS A 514 7.53 -3.21 3.70
CA CYS A 514 6.55 -3.57 4.73
C CYS A 514 6.30 -2.48 5.78
N TYR A 515 7.29 -1.66 6.15
CA TYR A 515 7.07 -0.62 7.16
C TYR A 515 6.03 0.41 6.71
N SER A 516 5.81 0.61 5.41
CA SER A 516 4.84 1.58 4.88
C SER A 516 3.42 1.27 5.38
N TYR A 517 3.08 -0.03 5.51
CA TYR A 517 1.83 -0.46 6.14
C TYR A 517 1.75 -0.05 7.60
N SER A 518 2.78 -0.36 8.39
CA SER A 518 2.84 0.00 9.81
C SER A 518 2.77 1.51 10.00
N PHE A 519 3.45 2.27 9.14
CA PHE A 519 3.49 3.72 9.17
C PHE A 519 2.11 4.31 8.95
N GLY A 520 1.46 4.00 7.82
CA GLY A 520 0.16 4.57 7.47
C GLY A 520 -0.93 4.18 8.47
N ASN A 521 -0.96 2.91 8.90
CA ASN A 521 -1.94 2.43 9.87
C ASN A 521 -1.74 3.08 11.25
N LEU A 522 -0.50 3.15 11.77
CA LEU A 522 -0.25 3.72 13.10
C LEU A 522 -0.38 5.25 13.10
N LEU A 523 -0.11 5.91 11.96
CA LEU A 523 -0.39 7.33 11.74
C LEU A 523 -1.90 7.59 11.81
N ALA A 524 -2.71 6.79 11.10
CA ALA A 524 -4.16 6.88 11.14
C ALA A 524 -4.73 6.67 12.56
N LEU A 525 -4.22 5.68 13.31
CA LEU A 525 -4.61 5.47 14.71
C LEU A 525 -4.25 6.67 15.60
N SER A 526 -3.08 7.27 15.38
CA SER A 526 -2.65 8.46 16.14
C SER A 526 -3.52 9.68 15.82
N PHE A 527 -3.91 9.85 14.55
CA PHE A 527 -4.90 10.85 14.14
C PHE A 527 -6.26 10.60 14.75
N PHE A 528 -6.70 9.34 14.80
CA PHE A 528 -7.97 8.98 15.42
C PHE A 528 -7.96 9.29 16.92
N GLN A 529 -6.87 8.99 17.63
CA GLN A 529 -6.71 9.36 19.03
C GLN A 529 -6.74 10.87 19.25
N ARG A 530 -6.13 11.64 18.35
CA ARG A 530 -6.22 13.10 18.36
C ARG A 530 -7.65 13.59 18.15
N TYR A 531 -8.37 13.02 17.18
CA TYR A 531 -9.80 13.26 17.00
C TYR A 531 -10.62 12.96 18.26
N LYS A 532 -10.37 11.84 18.95
CA LYS A 532 -11.09 11.51 20.21
C LYS A 532 -10.81 12.51 21.34
N LYS A 533 -9.66 13.19 21.34
CA LYS A 533 -9.29 14.24 22.31
C LYS A 533 -9.85 15.62 21.92
N GLU A 534 -9.72 16.00 20.66
CA GLU A 534 -10.02 17.35 20.14
C GLU A 534 -11.45 17.48 19.57
N GLY A 535 -12.12 16.36 19.32
CA GLY A 535 -13.42 16.30 18.66
C GLY A 535 -13.38 16.87 17.24
N LYS A 536 -14.48 17.51 16.83
CA LYS A 536 -14.63 18.07 15.47
C LYS A 536 -13.61 19.15 15.11
N SER A 537 -12.92 19.73 16.10
CA SER A 537 -11.88 20.75 15.84
C SER A 537 -10.64 20.19 15.13
N PHE A 538 -10.45 18.87 15.13
CA PHE A 538 -9.36 18.22 14.38
C PHE A 538 -9.64 18.10 12.87
N ALA A 539 -10.91 18.10 12.45
CA ALA A 539 -11.29 17.86 11.06
C ALA A 539 -10.65 18.82 10.05
N PRO A 540 -10.56 20.15 10.29
CA PRO A 540 -9.86 21.07 9.38
C PRO A 540 -8.37 20.75 9.24
N THR A 541 -7.71 20.37 10.34
CA THR A 541 -6.29 19.96 10.32
C THR A 541 -6.11 18.69 9.49
N TYR A 542 -6.96 17.69 9.70
CA TYR A 542 -6.94 16.45 8.92
C TYR A 542 -7.13 16.71 7.42
N ILE A 543 -8.12 17.54 7.04
CA ILE A 543 -8.34 17.91 5.64
C ILE A 543 -7.13 18.61 5.05
N LYS A 544 -6.48 19.55 5.77
CA LYS A 544 -5.27 20.22 5.29
C LYS A 544 -4.13 19.25 5.00
N ILE A 545 -3.93 18.26 5.87
CA ILE A 545 -2.92 17.20 5.67
C ILE A 545 -3.24 16.40 4.40
N LEU A 546 -4.49 15.98 4.19
CA LEU A 546 -4.87 15.26 2.96
C LEU A 546 -4.76 16.13 1.71
N SER A 547 -5.14 17.41 1.80
CA SER A 547 -5.09 18.36 0.69
C SER A 547 -3.68 18.69 0.23
N ALA A 548 -2.65 18.42 1.05
CA ALA A 548 -1.26 18.58 0.65
C ALA A 548 -0.83 17.55 -0.41
N GLY A 549 -1.48 16.37 -0.48
CA GLY A 549 -1.04 15.29 -1.34
C GLY A 549 0.44 14.95 -1.11
N GLY A 550 1.25 15.01 -2.17
CA GLY A 550 2.70 14.92 -2.15
C GLY A 550 3.41 16.27 -2.39
N SER A 551 2.72 17.40 -2.23
CA SER A 551 3.31 18.74 -2.48
C SER A 551 4.24 19.24 -1.38
N GLU A 552 4.29 18.51 -0.26
CA GLU A 552 5.14 18.80 0.89
C GLU A 552 5.77 17.51 1.44
N LYS A 553 7.02 17.63 1.93
CA LYS A 553 7.69 16.51 2.60
C LYS A 553 6.89 16.07 3.84
N PRO A 554 6.61 14.77 4.03
CA PRO A 554 5.77 14.27 5.14
C PRO A 554 6.12 14.83 6.52
N GLU A 555 7.40 14.88 6.88
CA GLU A 555 7.89 15.41 8.15
C GLU A 555 7.55 16.89 8.33
N THR A 556 7.75 17.69 7.28
CA THR A 556 7.48 19.13 7.30
C THR A 556 5.98 19.35 7.45
N LEU A 557 5.18 18.75 6.57
CA LEU A 557 3.72 18.84 6.55
C LEU A 557 3.13 18.51 7.92
N LEU A 558 3.52 17.36 8.48
CA LEU A 558 2.96 16.91 9.76
C LEU A 558 3.42 17.79 10.92
N LYS A 559 4.67 18.26 10.91
CA LYS A 559 5.21 19.11 11.96
C LYS A 559 4.52 20.48 12.02
N GLU A 560 4.13 21.06 10.89
CA GLU A 560 3.34 22.30 10.83
C GLU A 560 1.99 22.16 11.53
N HIS A 561 1.46 20.93 11.61
CA HIS A 561 0.24 20.59 12.34
C HIS A 561 0.49 20.04 13.74
N GLY A 562 1.71 20.21 14.28
CA GLY A 562 2.09 19.78 15.63
C GLY A 562 2.31 18.26 15.77
N ILE A 563 2.54 17.56 14.66
CA ILE A 563 2.78 16.12 14.62
C ILE A 563 4.26 15.86 14.29
N ASP A 564 5.03 15.42 15.28
CA ASP A 564 6.43 15.04 15.07
C ASP A 564 6.57 13.52 14.90
N ILE A 565 6.60 13.06 13.65
CA ILE A 565 6.80 11.65 13.30
C ILE A 565 8.21 11.12 13.60
N SER A 566 9.18 11.99 13.91
CA SER A 566 10.49 11.57 14.43
C SER A 566 10.47 11.23 15.92
N SER A 567 9.36 11.51 16.62
CA SER A 567 9.20 11.25 18.05
C SER A 567 8.54 9.90 18.30
N GLN A 568 9.14 9.07 19.15
CA GLN A 568 8.50 7.82 19.61
C GLN A 568 7.18 8.09 20.35
N LYS A 569 7.05 9.26 21.01
CA LYS A 569 5.82 9.64 21.72
C LYS A 569 4.62 9.71 20.78
N PHE A 570 4.82 10.20 19.55
CA PHE A 570 3.76 10.28 18.57
C PHE A 570 3.21 8.90 18.22
N TRP A 571 4.09 7.97 17.83
CA TRP A 571 3.71 6.60 17.50
C TRP A 571 3.12 5.82 18.69
N GLN A 572 3.53 6.15 19.91
CA GLN A 572 3.00 5.54 21.13
C GLN A 572 1.51 5.85 21.34
N ASP A 573 1.02 7.04 20.93
CA ASP A 573 -0.40 7.38 21.03
C ASP A 573 -1.27 6.43 20.19
N GLY A 574 -0.81 6.06 18.99
CA GLY A 574 -1.44 5.03 18.16
C GLY A 574 -1.49 3.66 18.84
N PHE A 575 -0.43 3.24 19.53
CA PHE A 575 -0.43 1.99 20.30
C PHE A 575 -1.34 2.02 21.52
N GLU A 576 -1.54 3.17 22.15
CA GLU A 576 -2.47 3.29 23.27
C GLU A 576 -3.92 3.00 22.83
N TYR A 577 -4.29 3.37 21.60
CA TYR A 577 -5.57 2.95 21.02
C TYR A 577 -5.68 1.42 20.97
N ILE A 578 -4.69 0.74 20.40
CA ILE A 578 -4.67 -0.72 20.27
C ILE A 578 -4.78 -1.38 21.64
N LYS A 579 -3.99 -0.91 22.61
CA LYS A 579 -4.01 -1.38 24.00
C LYS A 579 -5.39 -1.22 24.63
N ASN A 580 -6.08 -0.11 24.37
CA ASN A 580 -7.45 0.10 24.85
C ASN A 580 -8.45 -0.86 24.22
N GLN A 581 -8.32 -1.20 22.94
CA GLN A 581 -9.14 -2.22 22.30
C GLN A 581 -8.93 -3.60 22.93
N VAL A 582 -7.67 -4.00 23.15
CA VAL A 582 -7.35 -5.26 23.84
C VAL A 582 -7.91 -5.27 25.27
N ASN A 583 -7.78 -4.17 26.01
CA ASN A 583 -8.34 -4.05 27.36
C ASN A 583 -9.87 -4.15 27.37
N THR A 584 -10.53 -3.54 26.38
CA THR A 584 -11.99 -3.60 26.23
C THR A 584 -12.44 -5.02 25.93
N LEU A 585 -11.76 -5.72 25.00
CA LEU A 585 -12.03 -7.12 24.71
C LEU A 585 -11.91 -8.01 25.95
N VAL A 586 -10.83 -7.85 26.73
CA VAL A 586 -10.62 -8.62 27.97
C VAL A 586 -11.74 -8.35 28.98
N LYS A 587 -12.20 -7.10 29.11
CA LYS A 587 -13.30 -6.74 30.03
C LYS A 587 -14.64 -7.31 29.62
N LEU A 588 -14.91 -7.44 28.32
CA LEU A 588 -16.16 -8.00 27.83
C LEU A 588 -16.19 -9.52 28.00
N ASP A 589 -15.03 -10.19 27.86
CA ASP A 589 -14.94 -11.65 27.92
C ASP A 589 -14.98 -12.22 29.34
N ASN A 590 -14.47 -11.47 30.32
CA ASN A 590 -14.66 -11.76 31.75
C ASN A 590 -16.09 -11.43 32.18
#